data_AF-A0A2N9GC68-F1
#
_entry.id   AF-A0A2N9GC68-F1
#
_cell.length_a   1.000
_cell.length_b   1.000
_cell.length_c   1.000
_cell.angle_alpha   90.00
_cell.angle_beta   90.00
_cell.angle_gamma   90.00
#
_symmetry.space_group_name_H-M   'P 1'
#
loop_
_entity.id
_entity.type
_entity.pdbx_description
1 polymer ?
#
loop_
_entity_poly.entity_id
_entity_poly.type
_entity_poly.pdbx_seq_one_letter_code
_entity_poly.pdbx_strand_id
1 'polypeptide(L)'
;MQQESRHGRVDQGMLGRSVFERIRLINSEHPIIIDQNYDPNSLKPGSKSAVKMSDVTFRDVRGTSADEIAIDLVCSDSVGCTNIVLENIDIRSTIPGKRTYSRCNNAHGTAKETNPIVPCLSQ
;
A
#
# COMPACT_ATOMS: atom_id res chain seq x y z
N MET A 1 47.44 -11.03 11.80
CA MET A 1 46.33 -11.50 12.66
C MET A 1 45.12 -10.67 12.33
N GLN A 2 44.06 -11.33 11.88
CA GLN A 2 42.81 -10.71 11.44
C GLN A 2 42.07 -10.13 12.65
N GLN A 3 41.50 -8.94 12.51
CA GLN A 3 40.53 -8.39 13.45
C GLN A 3 39.18 -8.38 12.73
N GLU A 4 38.31 -9.33 13.09
CA GLU A 4 36.91 -9.35 12.67
C GLU A 4 36.02 -8.62 13.69
N SER A 5 34.85 -8.19 13.18
CA SER A 5 33.60 -7.91 13.91
C SER A 5 33.44 -6.48 14.46
N ARG A 6 32.42 -5.69 14.11
CA ARG A 6 31.02 -6.05 13.76
C ARG A 6 30.50 -5.16 12.64
N HIS A 7 30.10 -5.77 11.53
CA HIS A 7 29.15 -5.18 10.60
C HIS A 7 27.82 -5.04 11.34
N GLY A 8 27.36 -3.81 11.59
CA GLY A 8 26.05 -3.56 12.17
C GLY A 8 25.01 -4.25 11.29
N ARG A 9 24.23 -5.18 11.87
CA ARG A 9 23.07 -5.75 11.19
C ARG A 9 22.13 -4.60 10.86
N VAL A 10 21.82 -4.44 9.58
CA VAL A 10 20.69 -3.60 9.17
C VAL A 10 19.46 -4.38 9.62
N ASP A 11 18.81 -3.90 10.68
CA ASP A 11 17.58 -4.50 11.19
C ASP A 11 16.53 -4.43 10.06
N GLN A 12 16.27 -5.57 9.44
CA GLN A 12 15.11 -5.77 8.58
C GLN A 12 13.87 -5.72 9.48
N GLY A 13 13.41 -4.51 9.79
CA GLY A 13 12.15 -4.32 10.48
C GLY A 13 11.04 -4.90 9.61
N MET A 14 10.33 -5.90 10.14
CA MET A 14 9.11 -6.41 9.52
C MET A 14 7.95 -5.60 10.10
N LEU A 15 7.37 -4.70 9.31
CA LEU A 15 6.05 -4.17 9.61
C LEU A 15 5.04 -5.14 9.02
N GLY A 16 4.79 -6.21 9.76
CA GLY A 16 3.88 -7.27 9.39
C GLY A 16 2.66 -7.27 10.30
N ARG A 17 1.47 -7.30 9.70
CA ARG A 17 0.16 -7.52 10.35
C ARG A 17 -0.57 -6.28 10.85
N SER A 18 -1.22 -5.59 9.91
CA SER A 18 -2.16 -4.51 10.19
C SER A 18 -3.53 -4.81 9.57
N VAL A 19 -4.60 -4.59 10.33
CA VAL A 19 -5.98 -4.76 9.86
C VAL A 19 -6.72 -3.44 10.04
N PHE A 20 -7.28 -2.94 8.94
CA PHE A 20 -8.11 -1.74 8.90
C PHE A 20 -9.51 -2.16 8.47
N GLU A 21 -10.52 -1.92 9.30
CA GLU A 21 -11.87 -2.40 9.03
C GLU A 21 -12.97 -1.40 9.37
N ARG A 22 -14.11 -1.51 8.66
CA ARG A 22 -15.34 -0.72 8.90
C ARG A 22 -15.10 0.79 8.82
N ILE A 23 -14.33 1.23 7.83
CA ILE A 23 -13.96 2.63 7.62
C ILE A 23 -14.97 3.31 6.71
N ARG A 24 -15.35 4.55 7.06
CA ARG A 24 -16.19 5.42 6.23
C ARG A 24 -15.40 6.62 5.73
N LEU A 25 -15.39 6.80 4.42
CA LEU A 25 -14.65 7.85 3.73
C LEU A 25 -15.62 8.92 3.24
N ILE A 26 -15.29 10.18 3.47
CA ILE A 26 -16.09 11.32 3.01
C ILE A 26 -15.17 12.25 2.27
N ASN A 27 -15.30 12.28 0.94
CA ASN A 27 -14.55 13.19 0.07
C ASN A 27 -13.03 13.18 0.35
N SER A 28 -12.46 11.98 0.52
CA SER A 28 -11.03 11.82 0.84
C SER A 28 -10.20 11.85 -0.44
N GLU A 29 -9.05 12.50 -0.41
CA GLU A 29 -8.03 12.34 -1.46
C GLU A 29 -7.23 11.07 -1.17
N HIS A 30 -7.05 10.21 -2.17
CA HIS A 30 -6.32 8.93 -2.08
C HIS A 30 -6.63 8.10 -0.81
N PRO A 31 -7.87 7.62 -0.61
CA PRO A 31 -8.31 7.02 0.64
C PRO A 31 -7.59 5.75 1.11
N ILE A 32 -7.04 4.93 0.21
CA ILE A 32 -6.22 3.76 0.57
C ILE A 32 -4.84 3.92 -0.08
N ILE A 33 -3.81 4.11 0.74
CA ILE A 33 -2.42 4.28 0.29
C ILE A 33 -1.52 3.28 1.00
N ILE A 34 -0.70 2.58 0.22
CA ILE A 34 0.52 1.93 0.70
C ILE A 34 1.67 2.51 -0.13
N ASP A 35 2.55 3.30 0.49
CA ASP A 35 3.72 3.89 -0.16
C ASP A 35 5.00 3.50 0.60
N GLN A 36 5.72 2.50 0.10
CA GLN A 36 7.03 2.11 0.63
C GLN A 36 8.20 2.95 0.06
N ASN A 37 7.91 3.89 -0.82
CA ASN A 37 8.87 4.80 -1.41
C ASN A 37 8.93 6.15 -0.69
N TYR A 38 8.11 6.35 0.34
CA TYR A 38 8.10 7.56 1.15
C TYR A 38 9.47 7.77 1.82
N ASP A 39 10.20 8.79 1.35
CA ASP A 39 11.44 9.28 1.93
C ASP A 39 11.26 10.77 2.27
N PRO A 40 11.09 11.13 3.55
CA PRO A 40 10.91 12.52 3.94
C PRO A 40 12.20 13.37 3.78
N ASN A 41 13.36 12.75 3.52
CA ASN A 41 14.67 13.38 3.50
C ASN A 41 15.46 13.02 2.24
N SER A 42 14.87 13.21 1.06
CA SER A 42 15.29 12.78 -0.30
C SER A 42 16.74 13.10 -0.78
N LEU A 43 17.67 13.43 0.11
CA LEU A 43 19.08 13.71 -0.12
C LEU A 43 19.93 12.45 -0.42
N LYS A 44 19.39 11.24 -0.25
CA LYS A 44 20.11 9.99 -0.62
C LYS A 44 19.19 8.99 -1.34
N PRO A 45 19.05 9.13 -2.67
CA PRO A 45 18.46 8.06 -3.48
C PRO A 45 19.36 6.82 -3.35
N GLY A 46 18.86 5.76 -2.71
CA GLY A 46 19.56 4.46 -2.67
C GLY A 46 19.78 3.85 -1.29
N SER A 47 19.51 4.56 -0.19
CA SER A 47 19.50 3.96 1.16
C SER A 47 18.08 3.74 1.67
N LYS A 48 17.22 3.13 0.85
CA LYS A 48 15.89 2.70 1.29
C LYS A 48 16.07 1.42 2.09
N SER A 49 15.95 1.51 3.42
CA SER A 49 15.76 0.31 4.24
C SER A 49 14.49 -0.35 3.73
N ALA A 50 14.63 -1.46 3.00
CA ALA A 50 13.51 -2.17 2.41
C ALA A 50 12.78 -2.94 3.51
N VAL A 51 12.07 -2.21 4.36
CA VAL A 51 11.15 -2.76 5.35
C VAL A 51 10.14 -3.57 4.57
N LYS A 52 10.21 -4.90 4.72
CA LYS A 52 9.25 -5.80 4.09
C LYS A 52 7.88 -5.52 4.73
N MET A 53 6.98 -4.95 3.95
CA MET A 53 5.58 -4.79 4.34
C MET A 53 4.83 -6.02 3.88
N SER A 54 4.29 -6.73 4.85
CA SER A 54 3.47 -7.91 4.59
C SER A 54 2.23 -7.91 5.48
N ASP A 55 1.23 -8.69 5.06
CA ASP A 55 0.07 -9.00 5.90
C ASP A 55 -0.78 -7.77 6.24
N VAL A 56 -1.14 -6.97 5.24
CA VAL A 56 -1.98 -5.77 5.40
C VAL A 56 -3.37 -6.08 4.89
N THR A 57 -4.39 -5.90 5.72
CA THR A 57 -5.78 -6.16 5.34
C THR A 57 -6.60 -4.88 5.45
N PHE A 58 -7.34 -4.55 4.39
CA PHE A 58 -8.43 -3.59 4.41
C PHE A 58 -9.75 -4.32 4.17
N ARG A 59 -10.74 -4.09 5.05
CA ARG A 59 -12.02 -4.77 4.98
C ARG A 59 -13.21 -3.86 5.28
N ASP A 60 -14.26 -3.93 4.47
CA ASP A 60 -15.47 -3.10 4.66
C ASP A 60 -15.14 -1.59 4.72
N VAL A 61 -14.35 -1.12 3.75
CA VAL A 61 -14.04 0.30 3.56
C VAL A 61 -14.99 0.87 2.52
N ARG A 62 -15.78 1.88 2.89
CA ARG A 62 -16.83 2.43 2.02
C ARG A 62 -16.86 3.94 2.05
N GLY A 63 -17.22 4.57 0.94
CA GLY A 63 -17.48 6.00 0.92
C GLY A 63 -17.09 6.67 -0.39
N THR A 64 -16.56 7.89 -0.29
CA THR A 64 -16.26 8.70 -1.48
C THR A 64 -14.85 9.25 -1.51
N SER A 65 -14.31 9.34 -2.74
CA SER A 65 -13.00 9.90 -3.07
C SER A 65 -13.18 11.24 -3.80
N ALA A 66 -12.38 12.23 -3.41
CA ALA A 66 -12.26 13.51 -4.12
C ALA A 66 -11.41 13.41 -5.39
N ASP A 67 -10.65 12.31 -5.55
CA ASP A 67 -9.79 12.06 -6.71
C ASP A 67 -10.20 10.78 -7.48
N GLU A 68 -9.75 10.66 -8.72
CA GLU A 68 -9.94 9.48 -9.57
C GLU A 68 -9.12 8.28 -9.06
N ILE A 69 -7.95 8.47 -8.45
CA ILE A 69 -7.17 7.37 -7.87
C ILE A 69 -7.58 7.16 -6.41
N ALA A 70 -8.45 6.17 -6.17
CA ALA A 70 -8.94 5.87 -4.83
C ALA A 70 -8.05 4.89 -4.04
N ILE A 71 -7.37 3.99 -4.75
CA ILE A 71 -6.52 2.96 -4.18
C ILE A 71 -5.14 3.08 -4.83
N ASP A 72 -4.11 3.34 -4.03
CA ASP A 72 -2.75 3.55 -4.51
C ASP A 72 -1.75 2.69 -3.74
N LEU A 73 -1.29 1.60 -4.37
CA LEU A 73 -0.43 0.59 -3.76
C LEU A 73 0.96 0.62 -4.39
N VAL A 74 1.81 1.56 -3.97
CA VAL A 74 3.15 1.78 -4.52
C VAL A 74 4.22 1.21 -3.59
N CYS A 75 4.64 -0.01 -3.88
CA CYS A 75 5.67 -0.70 -3.11
C CYS A 75 7.07 -0.47 -3.70
N SER A 76 8.10 -0.84 -2.92
CA SER A 76 9.51 -0.75 -3.35
C SER A 76 9.78 -1.71 -4.50
N ASP A 77 10.49 -1.27 -5.54
CA ASP A 77 10.84 -2.13 -6.69
C ASP A 77 11.73 -3.33 -6.30
N SER A 78 12.50 -3.22 -5.21
CA SER A 78 13.46 -4.26 -4.83
C SER A 78 12.89 -5.36 -3.94
N VAL A 79 11.90 -5.07 -3.09
CA VAL A 79 11.34 -6.03 -2.11
C VAL A 79 9.84 -6.26 -2.28
N GLY A 80 9.09 -5.25 -2.74
CA GLY A 80 7.65 -5.32 -2.92
C GLY A 80 6.86 -5.45 -1.60
N CYS A 81 5.53 -5.32 -1.72
CA CYS A 81 4.60 -5.68 -0.64
C CYS A 81 3.96 -7.02 -0.95
N THR A 82 3.74 -7.84 0.07
CA THR A 82 3.16 -9.18 -0.09
C THR A 82 2.00 -9.41 0.87
N ASN A 83 1.08 -10.29 0.51
CA ASN A 83 -0.11 -10.61 1.31
C ASN A 83 -0.96 -9.37 1.67
N ILE A 84 -1.18 -8.49 0.68
CA ILE A 84 -2.20 -7.44 0.79
C ILE A 84 -3.57 -8.08 0.57
N VAL A 85 -4.54 -7.80 1.44
CA VAL A 85 -5.92 -8.29 1.32
C VAL A 85 -6.86 -7.10 1.26
N LEU A 86 -7.62 -7.00 0.16
CA LEU A 86 -8.71 -6.04 0.01
C LEU A 86 -10.04 -6.81 -0.07
N GLU A 87 -10.92 -6.61 0.90
CA GLU A 87 -12.21 -7.29 0.94
C GLU A 87 -13.36 -6.29 1.14
N ASN A 88 -14.39 -6.35 0.29
CA ASN A 88 -15.60 -5.56 0.42
C ASN A 88 -15.30 -4.04 0.46
N ILE A 89 -14.65 -3.54 -0.59
CA ILE A 89 -14.26 -2.13 -0.73
C ILE A 89 -15.24 -1.46 -1.70
N ASP A 90 -15.84 -0.34 -1.32
CA ASP A 90 -16.70 0.46 -2.22
C ASP A 90 -16.43 1.96 -2.05
N ILE A 91 -15.54 2.48 -2.90
CA ILE A 91 -15.12 3.88 -2.92
C ILE A 91 -15.52 4.49 -4.26
N ARG A 92 -16.35 5.53 -4.22
CA ARG A 92 -16.92 6.17 -5.43
C ARG A 92 -16.42 7.60 -5.58
N SER A 93 -16.34 8.09 -6.81
CA SER A 93 -15.89 9.46 -7.04
C SER A 93 -16.98 10.46 -6.61
N THR A 94 -16.58 11.58 -6.03
CA THR A 94 -17.45 12.76 -5.87
C THR A 94 -17.48 13.62 -7.14
N ILE A 95 -16.59 13.37 -8.11
CA ILE A 95 -16.51 14.11 -9.36
C ILE A 95 -17.60 13.61 -10.33
N PRO A 96 -18.52 14.48 -10.81
CA PRO A 96 -19.61 14.07 -11.68
C PRO A 96 -19.14 13.36 -12.95
N GLY A 97 -19.74 12.21 -13.25
CA GLY A 97 -19.45 11.41 -14.44
C GLY A 97 -18.11 10.66 -14.41
N LYS A 98 -17.34 10.76 -13.33
CA LYS A 98 -16.06 10.05 -13.18
C LYS A 98 -16.21 8.79 -12.33
N ARG A 99 -15.29 7.86 -12.57
CA ARG A 99 -15.13 6.63 -11.78
C ARG A 99 -13.83 6.71 -11.00
N THR A 100 -13.75 5.92 -9.95
CA THR A 100 -12.50 5.68 -9.23
C THR A 100 -11.70 4.58 -9.92
N TYR A 101 -10.39 4.60 -9.71
CA TYR A 101 -9.43 3.64 -10.22
C TYR A 101 -8.44 3.24 -9.13
N SER A 102 -7.75 2.13 -9.38
CA SER A 102 -6.61 1.68 -8.58
C SER A 102 -5.31 1.85 -9.34
N ARG A 103 -4.23 2.17 -8.64
CA ARG A 103 -2.85 2.11 -9.13
C ARG A 103 -2.04 1.17 -8.25
N CYS A 104 -1.13 0.41 -8.87
CA CYS A 104 -0.23 -0.49 -8.14
C CYS A 104 1.17 -0.51 -8.74
N ASN A 105 2.16 -0.71 -7.88
CA ASN A 105 3.54 -1.03 -8.24
C ASN A 105 4.10 -2.06 -7.26
N ASN A 106 4.62 -3.18 -7.76
CA ASN A 106 5.21 -4.28 -6.99
C ASN A 106 4.42 -4.70 -5.73
N ALA A 107 3.08 -4.70 -5.83
CA ALA A 107 2.14 -5.03 -4.78
C ALA A 107 1.47 -6.37 -5.10
N HIS A 108 1.50 -7.31 -4.16
CA HIS A 108 1.03 -8.68 -4.37
C HIS A 108 0.03 -9.08 -3.27
N GLY A 109 -1.07 -9.72 -3.67
CA GLY A 109 -2.13 -10.06 -2.75
C GLY A 109 -3.44 -10.43 -3.45
N THR A 110 -4.55 -10.29 -2.72
CA THR A 110 -5.89 -10.67 -3.17
C THR A 110 -6.87 -9.50 -3.02
N ALA A 111 -7.76 -9.37 -3.99
CA ALA A 111 -8.87 -8.41 -3.95
C ALA A 111 -10.20 -9.14 -4.23
N LYS A 112 -11.16 -8.98 -3.32
CA LYS A 112 -12.51 -9.54 -3.42
C LYS A 112 -13.56 -8.47 -3.16
N GLU A 113 -14.57 -8.41 -4.03
CA GLU A 113 -15.69 -7.46 -3.92
C GLU A 113 -15.19 -6.01 -3.79
N THR A 114 -14.40 -5.56 -4.76
CA THR A 114 -13.79 -4.22 -4.75
C THR A 114 -14.33 -3.33 -5.86
N ASN A 115 -14.64 -2.09 -5.48
CA ASN A 115 -14.89 -0.96 -6.34
C ASN A 115 -14.06 0.23 -5.81
N PRO A 116 -13.04 0.72 -6.54
CA PRO A 116 -12.64 0.28 -7.88
C PRO A 116 -12.01 -1.12 -7.91
N ILE A 117 -12.04 -1.76 -9.09
CA ILE A 117 -11.35 -3.04 -9.33
C ILE A 117 -9.85 -2.83 -9.13
N VAL A 118 -9.16 -3.81 -8.54
CA VAL A 118 -7.72 -3.78 -8.26
C VAL A 118 -7.02 -4.95 -8.96
N PRO A 119 -6.71 -4.86 -10.27
CA PRO A 119 -6.25 -6.01 -11.07
C PRO A 119 -4.90 -6.57 -10.64
N CYS A 120 -4.05 -5.75 -10.01
CA CYS A 120 -2.73 -6.15 -9.55
C CYS A 120 -2.78 -7.15 -8.37
N LEU A 121 -3.93 -7.28 -7.69
CA LEU A 121 -4.14 -8.20 -6.57
C LEU A 121 -5.02 -9.37 -6.99
N SER A 122 -4.51 -10.18 -7.92
CA SER A 122 -5.26 -11.25 -8.61
C SER A 122 -4.70 -12.67 -8.39
N GLN A 123 -4.15 -12.96 -7.21
CA GLN A 123 -3.79 -14.33 -6.83
C GLN A 123 -4.97 -15.14 -6.28
#